data_AF-A0A5Q3L6W7-F1
#
_entry.id   AF-A0A5Q3L6W7-F1
#
_cell.length_a   1.000
_cell.length_b   1.000
_cell.length_c   1.000
_cell.angle_alpha   90.00
_cell.angle_beta   90.00
_cell.angle_gamma   90.00
#
_symmetry.space_group_name_H-M   'P 1'
#
loop_
_entity.id
_entity.type
_entity.pdbx_description
1 polymer ?
#
loop_
_entity_poly.entity_id
_entity_poly.type
_entity_poly.pdbx_seq_one_letter_code
_entity_poly.pdbx_strand_id
1 'polypeptide(L)'
;MDEVAWKLDQAKQAFQAERFHQAEKLVREVLSTHPKHPEAWRQLAWIAHKAEQPNAAIDCFKQVVNFSPQSVEAWANLGALHFTQGKFEDSARFYAQAVRIQPSYWPLQRAWANSLRKAGDVDKAVEIYKNGIQQAPDNPELQCQLGNLLQESNRFDEADPYLNQAVSQSPHNPQFHSNLGILQHRQGKLPEAEESFRQAIELKPEAKEVHFHLSMTLLVQEKFEEGWEQYEYRPSGRKNPTPAAQAHRVWEGQDLQDKTLLIIAEQGFGDTIQFARFIKPLKDQYGCRTIFQCQKPLKSLLSSCDGVDQVLGRDEQLPPFDYYFPLLSSGQVFNIDSHWKAEPQPYLHADPERVEAWGKRLPPKERFRVGIAWKGDRAYPADQSRSIPLSYFKRIADIPGCQLISLQKGEGTEQVAAFQENSSLLHYEEMDASGGAFMDSSAVMQHLDLVISADTAINHVAGALHARAFLPLTTVPDWRWYLEPNDSHWYRNLRLFRQEKYDDWAPVFERMAQAIEQFDQT
;
A
#
# COMPACT_ATOMS: atom_id res chain seq x y z
N MET A 1 -13.43 -57.59 -4.11
CA MET A 1 -13.29 -56.14 -3.86
C MET A 1 -14.54 -55.48 -4.39
N ASP A 2 -15.18 -54.62 -3.61
CA ASP A 2 -16.29 -53.78 -4.07
C ASP A 2 -15.84 -52.95 -5.28
N GLU A 3 -16.60 -52.99 -6.38
CA GLU A 3 -16.26 -52.29 -7.64
C GLU A 3 -16.11 -50.77 -7.40
N VAL A 4 -16.93 -50.21 -6.50
CA VAL A 4 -16.85 -48.79 -6.11
C VAL A 4 -15.52 -48.50 -5.41
N ALA A 5 -15.17 -49.30 -4.41
CA ALA A 5 -13.92 -49.13 -3.67
C ALA A 5 -12.70 -49.28 -4.57
N TRP A 6 -12.73 -50.24 -5.51
CA TRP A 6 -11.66 -50.42 -6.49
C TRP A 6 -11.52 -49.21 -7.43
N LYS A 7 -12.63 -48.66 -7.96
CA LYS A 7 -12.59 -47.46 -8.82
C LYS A 7 -12.08 -46.23 -8.07
N LEU A 8 -12.48 -46.04 -6.82
CA LEU A 8 -12.00 -44.93 -5.98
C LEU A 8 -10.50 -45.06 -5.66
N ASP A 9 -10.00 -46.27 -5.46
CA ASP A 9 -8.55 -46.48 -5.29
C ASP A 9 -7.78 -46.20 -6.58
N GLN A 10 -8.26 -46.68 -7.73
CA GLN A 10 -7.67 -46.38 -9.04
C GLN A 10 -7.70 -44.88 -9.37
N ALA A 11 -8.79 -44.18 -9.02
CA ALA A 11 -8.88 -42.74 -9.16
C ALA A 11 -7.84 -42.02 -8.30
N LYS A 12 -7.65 -42.45 -7.05
CA LYS A 12 -6.63 -41.91 -6.15
C LYS A 12 -5.21 -42.13 -6.69
N GLN A 13 -4.91 -43.30 -7.23
CA GLN A 13 -3.62 -43.59 -7.86
C GLN A 13 -3.39 -42.72 -9.11
N ALA A 14 -4.42 -42.54 -9.94
CA ALA A 14 -4.35 -41.65 -11.11
C ALA A 14 -4.13 -40.18 -10.69
N PHE A 15 -4.80 -39.72 -9.64
CA PHE A 15 -4.62 -38.38 -9.07
C PHE A 15 -3.20 -38.15 -8.54
N GLN A 16 -2.63 -39.13 -7.81
CA GLN A 16 -1.24 -39.07 -7.33
C GLN A 16 -0.22 -39.02 -8.47
N ALA A 17 -0.56 -39.62 -9.62
CA ALA A 17 0.24 -39.58 -10.83
C ALA A 17 -0.10 -38.37 -11.75
N GLU A 18 -0.80 -37.36 -11.24
CA GLU A 18 -1.21 -36.14 -11.96
C GLU A 18 -2.06 -36.38 -13.22
N ARG A 19 -2.66 -37.58 -13.35
CA ARG A 19 -3.57 -37.93 -14.44
C ARG A 19 -5.00 -37.54 -14.10
N PHE A 20 -5.24 -36.24 -13.94
CA PHE A 20 -6.51 -35.68 -13.42
C PHE A 20 -7.73 -36.08 -14.24
N HIS A 21 -7.64 -36.09 -15.57
CA HIS A 21 -8.76 -36.50 -16.44
C HIS A 21 -9.14 -37.99 -16.24
N GLN A 22 -8.14 -38.85 -16.05
CA GLN A 22 -8.38 -40.27 -15.78
C GLN A 22 -9.01 -40.46 -14.40
N ALA A 23 -8.49 -39.75 -13.38
CA ALA A 23 -9.04 -39.79 -12.03
C ALA A 23 -10.50 -39.29 -12.02
N GLU A 24 -10.77 -38.16 -12.68
CA GLU A 24 -12.11 -37.57 -12.79
C GLU A 24 -13.10 -38.54 -13.43
N LYS A 25 -12.72 -39.17 -14.55
CA LYS A 25 -13.57 -40.14 -15.24
C LYS A 25 -13.98 -41.29 -14.31
N LEU A 26 -13.01 -41.89 -13.61
CA LEU A 26 -13.27 -42.99 -12.68
C LEU A 26 -14.22 -42.58 -11.54
N VAL A 27 -14.03 -41.38 -10.98
CA VAL A 27 -14.91 -40.87 -9.92
C VAL A 27 -16.31 -40.55 -10.44
N ARG A 28 -16.45 -40.00 -11.65
CA ARG A 28 -17.75 -39.73 -12.27
C ARG A 28 -18.52 -41.01 -12.59
N GLU A 29 -17.84 -42.08 -13.00
CA GLU A 29 -18.47 -43.40 -13.16
C GLU A 29 -19.07 -43.91 -11.84
N VAL A 30 -18.35 -43.74 -10.73
CA VAL A 30 -18.87 -44.05 -9.39
C VAL A 30 -20.09 -43.19 -9.06
N LEU A 31 -20.03 -41.87 -9.31
CA LEU A 31 -21.15 -40.97 -9.04
C LEU A 31 -22.37 -41.21 -9.94
N SER A 32 -22.20 -41.76 -11.14
CA SER A 32 -23.32 -42.10 -12.03
C SER A 32 -24.18 -43.24 -11.46
N THR A 33 -23.57 -44.15 -10.70
CA THR A 33 -24.24 -45.30 -10.07
C THR A 33 -24.58 -45.01 -8.60
N HIS A 34 -23.77 -44.21 -7.92
CA HIS A 34 -23.88 -43.86 -6.51
C HIS A 34 -23.83 -42.33 -6.32
N PRO A 35 -24.87 -41.58 -6.72
CA PRO A 35 -24.83 -40.11 -6.79
C PRO A 35 -24.71 -39.41 -5.42
N LYS A 36 -24.93 -40.13 -4.32
CA LYS A 36 -24.82 -39.59 -2.95
C LYS A 36 -23.54 -40.04 -2.22
N HIS A 37 -22.58 -40.65 -2.92
CA HIS A 37 -21.38 -41.22 -2.31
C HIS A 37 -20.41 -40.11 -1.84
N PRO A 38 -20.23 -39.88 -0.52
CA PRO A 38 -19.47 -38.72 -0.03
C PRO A 38 -17.98 -38.74 -0.39
N GLU A 39 -17.34 -39.91 -0.36
CA GLU A 39 -15.93 -40.07 -0.75
C GLU A 39 -15.69 -39.73 -2.22
N ALA A 40 -16.62 -40.13 -3.10
CA ALA A 40 -16.50 -39.87 -4.53
C ALA A 40 -16.61 -38.37 -4.81
N TRP A 41 -17.57 -37.68 -4.18
CA TRP A 41 -17.65 -36.21 -4.25
C TRP A 41 -16.40 -35.52 -3.69
N ARG A 42 -15.82 -36.04 -2.61
CA ARG A 42 -14.58 -35.51 -2.02
C ARG A 42 -13.39 -35.65 -2.97
N GLN A 43 -13.19 -36.82 -3.56
CA GLN A 43 -12.14 -37.04 -4.55
C GLN A 43 -12.33 -36.14 -5.78
N LEU A 44 -13.57 -36.01 -6.28
CA LEU A 44 -13.86 -35.13 -7.41
C LEU A 44 -13.54 -33.66 -7.08
N ALA A 45 -13.84 -33.21 -5.87
CA ALA A 45 -13.53 -31.86 -5.43
C ALA A 45 -12.01 -31.59 -5.39
N TRP A 46 -11.21 -32.54 -4.88
CA TRP A 46 -9.76 -32.44 -4.88
C TRP A 46 -9.15 -32.49 -6.28
N ILE A 47 -9.68 -33.33 -7.16
CA ILE A 47 -9.27 -33.38 -8.57
C ILE A 47 -9.52 -32.03 -9.24
N ALA A 48 -10.72 -31.47 -9.09
CA ALA A 48 -11.06 -30.16 -9.65
C ALA A 48 -10.19 -29.03 -9.06
N HIS A 49 -9.91 -29.07 -7.76
CA HIS A 49 -9.04 -28.09 -7.11
C HIS A 49 -7.61 -28.13 -7.66
N LYS A 50 -7.02 -29.32 -7.81
CA LYS A 50 -5.67 -29.48 -8.38
C LYS A 50 -5.59 -29.22 -9.88
N ALA A 51 -6.69 -29.43 -10.60
CA ALA A 51 -6.82 -29.06 -12.01
C ALA A 51 -7.08 -27.54 -12.21
N GLU A 52 -6.98 -26.72 -11.16
CA GLU A 52 -7.22 -25.27 -11.19
C GLU A 52 -8.63 -24.89 -11.69
N GLN A 53 -9.62 -25.71 -11.36
CA GLN A 53 -11.04 -25.48 -11.66
C GLN A 53 -11.82 -25.11 -10.39
N PRO A 54 -11.68 -23.87 -9.87
CA PRO A 54 -12.20 -23.49 -8.55
C PRO A 54 -13.73 -23.59 -8.45
N ASN A 55 -14.47 -23.26 -9.50
CA ASN A 55 -15.93 -23.36 -9.48
C ASN A 55 -16.41 -24.83 -9.43
N ALA A 56 -15.77 -25.71 -10.20
CA ALA A 56 -16.07 -27.14 -10.15
C ALA A 56 -15.74 -27.75 -8.78
N ALA A 57 -14.62 -27.33 -8.16
CA ALA A 57 -14.26 -27.73 -6.81
C ALA A 57 -15.30 -27.27 -5.77
N ILE A 58 -15.76 -26.01 -5.87
CA ILE A 58 -16.82 -25.46 -5.01
C ILE A 58 -18.11 -26.30 -5.13
N ASP A 59 -18.54 -26.60 -6.35
CA ASP A 59 -19.77 -27.38 -6.57
C ASP A 59 -19.66 -28.79 -6.00
N CYS A 60 -18.49 -29.43 -6.15
CA CYS A 60 -18.24 -30.74 -5.56
C CYS A 60 -18.20 -30.70 -4.03
N PHE A 61 -17.52 -29.72 -3.41
CA PHE A 61 -17.51 -29.58 -1.95
C PHE A 61 -18.90 -29.22 -1.39
N LYS A 62 -19.73 -28.49 -2.13
CA LYS A 62 -21.16 -28.29 -1.78
C LYS A 62 -21.91 -29.61 -1.71
N GLN A 63 -21.66 -30.53 -2.64
CA GLN A 63 -22.24 -31.88 -2.57
C GLN A 63 -21.70 -32.66 -1.35
N VAL A 64 -20.41 -32.54 -1.03
CA VAL A 64 -19.84 -33.19 0.17
C VAL A 64 -20.54 -32.71 1.44
N VAL A 65 -20.74 -31.40 1.63
CA VAL A 65 -21.45 -30.90 2.83
C VAL A 65 -22.94 -31.22 2.82
N ASN A 66 -23.58 -31.35 1.66
CA ASN A 66 -24.98 -31.80 1.56
C ASN A 66 -25.15 -33.24 2.05
N PHE A 67 -24.23 -34.14 1.69
CA PHE A 67 -24.29 -35.55 2.09
C PHE A 67 -23.56 -35.85 3.40
N SER A 68 -22.66 -34.99 3.84
CA SER A 68 -21.88 -35.12 5.07
C SER A 68 -21.71 -33.76 5.75
N PRO A 69 -22.77 -33.23 6.39
CA PRO A 69 -22.76 -31.90 7.01
C PRO A 69 -21.74 -31.73 8.15
N GLN A 70 -21.22 -32.82 8.69
CA GLN A 70 -20.18 -32.84 9.74
C GLN A 70 -18.75 -32.84 9.18
N SER A 71 -18.57 -32.74 7.85
CA SER A 71 -17.25 -32.69 7.24
C SER A 71 -16.58 -31.33 7.42
N VAL A 72 -15.75 -31.21 8.47
CA VAL A 72 -14.92 -30.02 8.74
C VAL A 72 -14.07 -29.66 7.52
N GLU A 73 -13.45 -30.66 6.88
CA GLU A 73 -12.62 -30.50 5.68
C GLU A 73 -13.39 -29.82 4.55
N ALA A 74 -14.61 -30.28 4.24
CA ALA A 74 -15.39 -29.73 3.15
C ALA A 74 -15.84 -28.27 3.42
N TRP A 75 -16.27 -27.97 4.65
CA TRP A 75 -16.59 -26.59 5.05
C TRP A 75 -15.36 -25.67 4.99
N ALA A 76 -14.21 -26.13 5.49
CA ALA A 76 -12.96 -25.36 5.45
C ALA A 76 -12.50 -25.09 4.01
N ASN A 77 -12.59 -26.09 3.12
CA ASN A 77 -12.25 -25.92 1.71
C ASN A 77 -13.21 -24.99 0.96
N LEU A 78 -14.51 -25.03 1.26
CA LEU A 78 -15.46 -24.03 0.74
C LEU A 78 -15.08 -22.61 1.19
N GLY A 79 -14.71 -22.45 2.46
CA GLY A 79 -14.20 -21.19 2.99
C GLY A 79 -12.96 -20.70 2.23
N ALA A 80 -11.92 -21.54 2.14
CA ALA A 80 -10.68 -21.24 1.44
C ALA A 80 -10.91 -20.83 -0.03
N LEU A 81 -11.73 -21.57 -0.76
CA LEU A 81 -12.03 -21.27 -2.16
C LEU A 81 -12.74 -19.91 -2.32
N HIS A 82 -13.72 -19.61 -1.47
CA HIS A 82 -14.40 -18.30 -1.50
C HIS A 82 -13.46 -17.16 -1.11
N PHE A 83 -12.55 -17.39 -0.16
CA PHE A 83 -11.52 -16.43 0.20
C PHE A 83 -10.63 -16.08 -1.00
N THR A 84 -10.16 -17.09 -1.75
CA THR A 84 -9.33 -16.86 -2.95
C THR A 84 -10.09 -16.14 -4.08
N GLN A 85 -11.42 -16.28 -4.13
CA GLN A 85 -12.29 -15.56 -5.06
C GLN A 85 -12.65 -14.13 -4.60
N GLY A 86 -12.14 -13.68 -3.44
CA GLY A 86 -12.50 -12.38 -2.85
C GLY A 86 -13.89 -12.32 -2.22
N LYS A 87 -14.60 -13.46 -2.14
CA LYS A 87 -15.94 -13.56 -1.54
C LYS A 87 -15.83 -13.77 -0.03
N PHE A 88 -15.38 -12.74 0.67
CA PHE A 88 -14.97 -12.84 2.08
C PHE A 88 -16.14 -13.13 3.03
N GLU A 89 -17.33 -12.61 2.77
CA GLU A 89 -18.54 -12.91 3.56
C GLU A 89 -18.93 -14.39 3.50
N ASP A 90 -18.96 -14.96 2.29
CA ASP A 90 -19.22 -16.39 2.11
C ASP A 90 -18.12 -17.24 2.75
N SER A 91 -16.86 -16.83 2.59
CA SER A 91 -15.72 -17.48 3.26
C SER A 91 -15.94 -17.52 4.77
N ALA A 92 -16.30 -16.39 5.39
CA ALA A 92 -16.57 -16.31 6.82
C ALA A 92 -17.72 -17.22 7.23
N ARG A 93 -18.80 -17.31 6.45
CA ARG A 93 -19.94 -18.20 6.71
C ARG A 93 -19.54 -19.67 6.69
N PHE A 94 -18.72 -20.09 5.72
CA PHE A 94 -18.27 -21.49 5.63
C PHE A 94 -17.30 -21.86 6.74
N TYR A 95 -16.33 -20.98 7.07
CA TYR A 95 -15.45 -21.21 8.21
C TYR A 95 -16.22 -21.21 9.55
N ALA A 96 -17.26 -20.39 9.71
CA ALA A 96 -18.13 -20.46 10.89
C ALA A 96 -18.78 -21.85 11.07
N GLN A 97 -19.17 -22.52 9.98
CA GLN A 97 -19.68 -23.90 10.05
C GLN A 97 -18.58 -24.88 10.44
N ALA A 98 -17.38 -24.75 9.87
CA ALA A 98 -16.23 -25.60 10.23
C ALA A 98 -15.87 -25.45 11.73
N VAL A 99 -15.82 -24.21 12.23
CA VAL A 99 -15.58 -23.89 13.66
C VAL A 99 -16.71 -24.42 14.54
N ARG A 100 -17.98 -24.35 14.11
CA ARG A 100 -19.10 -24.92 14.89
C ARG A 100 -18.94 -26.43 15.13
N ILE A 101 -18.37 -27.16 14.17
CA ILE A 101 -18.13 -28.60 14.28
C ILE A 101 -16.88 -28.89 15.14
N GLN A 102 -15.82 -28.10 14.96
CA GLN A 102 -14.57 -28.25 15.70
C GLN A 102 -14.14 -26.94 16.38
N PRO A 103 -14.82 -26.54 17.48
CA PRO A 103 -14.68 -25.21 18.06
C PRO A 103 -13.30 -24.95 18.66
N SER A 104 -12.56 -25.97 19.08
CA SER A 104 -11.23 -25.79 19.70
C SER A 104 -10.07 -25.84 18.69
N TYR A 105 -10.33 -25.98 17.39
CA TYR A 105 -9.26 -26.06 16.40
C TYR A 105 -8.87 -24.67 15.88
N TRP A 106 -7.81 -24.15 16.48
CA TRP A 106 -7.33 -22.79 16.26
C TRP A 106 -7.12 -22.39 14.79
N PRO A 107 -6.53 -23.22 13.92
CA PRO A 107 -6.36 -22.87 12.50
C PRO A 107 -7.67 -22.49 11.80
N LEU A 108 -8.82 -23.07 12.18
CA LEU A 108 -10.13 -22.69 11.63
C LEU A 108 -10.63 -21.37 12.20
N GLN A 109 -10.46 -21.13 13.49
CA GLN A 109 -10.82 -19.84 14.10
C GLN A 109 -10.02 -18.70 13.47
N ARG A 110 -8.71 -18.89 13.25
CA ARG A 110 -7.86 -17.93 12.55
C ARG A 110 -8.34 -17.67 11.12
N ALA A 111 -8.68 -18.72 10.37
CA ALA A 111 -9.19 -18.58 9.01
C ALA A 111 -10.56 -17.88 8.97
N TRP A 112 -11.41 -18.12 9.96
CA TRP A 112 -12.68 -17.44 10.14
C TRP A 112 -12.48 -15.95 10.45
N ALA A 113 -11.64 -15.62 11.43
CA ALA A 113 -11.33 -14.24 11.81
C ALA A 113 -10.70 -13.46 10.65
N ASN A 114 -9.77 -14.07 9.90
CA ASN A 114 -9.18 -13.44 8.71
C ASN A 114 -10.23 -13.19 7.60
N SER A 115 -11.20 -14.09 7.44
CA SER A 115 -12.31 -13.90 6.49
C SER A 115 -13.23 -12.74 6.91
N LEU A 116 -13.57 -12.65 8.20
CA LEU A 116 -14.36 -11.54 8.75
C LEU A 116 -13.63 -10.20 8.61
N ARG A 117 -12.33 -10.16 8.92
CA ARG A 117 -11.48 -8.98 8.71
C ARG A 117 -11.52 -8.52 7.26
N LYS A 118 -11.34 -9.42 6.29
CA LYS A 118 -11.40 -9.07 4.86
C LYS A 118 -12.80 -8.68 4.39
N ALA A 119 -13.85 -9.17 5.05
CA ALA A 119 -15.23 -8.74 4.85
C ALA A 119 -15.56 -7.39 5.55
N GLY A 120 -14.64 -6.81 6.32
CA GLY A 120 -14.83 -5.55 7.05
C GLY A 120 -15.42 -5.69 8.45
N ASP A 121 -15.73 -6.90 8.90
CA ASP A 121 -16.30 -7.18 10.23
C ASP A 121 -15.18 -7.41 11.27
N VAL A 122 -14.39 -6.35 11.50
CA VAL A 122 -13.20 -6.36 12.34
C VAL A 122 -13.53 -6.71 13.80
N ASP A 123 -14.62 -6.17 14.34
CA ASP A 123 -14.98 -6.41 15.75
C ASP A 123 -15.29 -7.88 16.02
N LYS A 124 -16.01 -8.57 15.12
CA LYS A 124 -16.20 -10.01 15.27
C LYS A 124 -14.91 -10.80 15.13
N ALA A 125 -14.00 -10.38 14.25
CA ALA A 125 -12.67 -11.00 14.17
C ALA A 125 -11.91 -10.85 15.50
N VAL A 126 -11.93 -9.66 16.11
CA VAL A 126 -11.32 -9.39 17.43
C VAL A 126 -11.91 -10.30 18.50
N GLU A 127 -13.23 -10.45 18.56
CA GLU A 127 -13.88 -11.31 19.55
C GLU A 127 -13.52 -12.81 19.38
N ILE A 128 -13.31 -13.28 18.14
CA ILE A 128 -12.82 -14.65 17.90
C ILE A 128 -11.42 -14.83 18.51
N TYR A 129 -10.50 -13.91 18.26
CA TYR A 129 -9.15 -13.98 18.83
C TYR A 129 -9.16 -13.88 20.36
N LYS A 130 -9.96 -12.97 20.94
CA LYS A 130 -10.10 -12.85 22.41
C LYS A 130 -10.62 -14.16 23.04
N ASN A 131 -11.62 -14.79 22.43
CA ASN A 131 -12.11 -16.09 22.89
C ASN A 131 -11.06 -17.20 22.77
N GLY A 132 -10.28 -17.20 21.68
CA GLY A 132 -9.14 -18.10 21.52
C GLY A 132 -8.09 -17.92 22.62
N ILE A 133 -7.76 -16.67 22.96
CA ILE A 133 -6.84 -16.32 24.05
C ILE A 133 -7.37 -16.80 25.41
N GLN A 134 -8.67 -16.67 25.67
CA GLN A 134 -9.26 -17.19 26.92
C GLN A 134 -9.10 -18.71 27.06
N GLN A 135 -9.14 -19.45 25.95
CA GLN A 135 -8.97 -20.91 25.93
C GLN A 135 -7.50 -21.34 26.01
N ALA A 136 -6.57 -20.50 25.54
CA ALA A 136 -5.14 -20.77 25.52
C ALA A 136 -4.34 -19.49 25.87
N PRO A 137 -4.36 -19.04 27.14
CA PRO A 137 -3.75 -17.77 27.54
C PRO A 137 -2.22 -17.73 27.38
N ASP A 138 -1.59 -18.90 27.37
CA ASP A 138 -0.14 -19.08 27.22
C ASP A 138 0.29 -19.26 25.75
N ASN A 139 -0.60 -18.99 24.79
CA ASN A 139 -0.26 -19.06 23.36
C ASN A 139 0.07 -17.66 22.81
N PRO A 140 1.37 -17.29 22.72
CA PRO A 140 1.77 -15.95 22.28
C PRO A 140 1.46 -15.67 20.81
N GLU A 141 1.26 -16.70 19.99
CA GLU A 141 0.83 -16.52 18.59
C GLU A 141 -0.57 -15.92 18.53
N LEU A 142 -1.49 -16.29 19.44
CA LEU A 142 -2.83 -15.69 19.49
C LEU A 142 -2.77 -14.21 19.85
N GLN A 143 -1.94 -13.89 20.83
CA GLN A 143 -1.69 -12.53 21.28
C GLN A 143 -1.12 -11.68 20.14
N CYS A 144 -0.13 -12.22 19.43
CA CYS A 144 0.48 -11.54 18.29
C CYS A 144 -0.53 -11.29 17.16
N GLN A 145 -1.34 -12.29 16.82
CA GLN A 145 -2.33 -12.16 15.75
C GLN A 145 -3.45 -11.17 16.10
N LEU A 146 -3.90 -11.13 17.36
CA LEU A 146 -4.85 -10.11 17.83
C LEU A 146 -4.23 -8.71 17.79
N GLY A 147 -3.00 -8.56 18.29
CA GLY A 147 -2.26 -7.31 18.24
C GLY A 147 -2.10 -6.78 16.81
N ASN A 148 -1.76 -7.65 15.86
CA ASN A 148 -1.67 -7.30 14.44
C ASN A 148 -3.02 -6.87 13.85
N LEU A 149 -4.11 -7.60 14.16
CA LEU A 149 -5.45 -7.23 13.71
C LEU A 149 -5.86 -5.84 14.22
N LEU A 150 -5.61 -5.56 15.50
CA LEU A 150 -5.91 -4.27 16.12
C LEU A 150 -5.04 -3.15 15.52
N GLN A 151 -3.76 -3.40 15.29
CA GLN A 151 -2.85 -2.48 14.62
C GLN A 151 -3.28 -2.15 13.18
N GLU A 152 -3.63 -3.17 12.38
CA GLU A 152 -4.15 -2.99 11.02
C GLU A 152 -5.46 -2.18 10.99
N SER A 153 -6.23 -2.24 12.08
CA SER A 153 -7.49 -1.52 12.26
C SER A 153 -7.31 -0.18 12.99
N ASN A 154 -6.07 0.29 13.13
CA ASN A 154 -5.68 1.54 13.80
C ASN A 154 -6.10 1.66 15.28
N ARG A 155 -6.36 0.53 15.96
CA ARG A 155 -6.68 0.44 17.39
C ARG A 155 -5.41 0.22 18.20
N PHE A 156 -4.48 1.17 18.11
CA PHE A 156 -3.10 1.00 18.60
C PHE A 156 -3.02 0.78 20.11
N ASP A 157 -3.81 1.51 20.90
CA ASP A 157 -3.81 1.37 22.37
C ASP A 157 -4.33 0.01 22.83
N GLU A 158 -5.26 -0.59 22.09
CA GLU A 158 -5.77 -1.93 22.38
C GLU A 158 -4.78 -3.03 21.95
N ALA A 159 -3.95 -2.78 20.93
CA ALA A 159 -2.96 -3.74 20.44
C ALA A 159 -1.77 -3.92 21.40
N ASP A 160 -1.39 -2.85 22.09
CA ASP A 160 -0.22 -2.74 22.96
C ASP A 160 -0.08 -3.86 24.00
N PRO A 161 -1.09 -4.15 24.85
CA PRO A 161 -0.97 -5.21 25.86
C PRO A 161 -0.74 -6.59 25.24
N TYR A 162 -1.33 -6.87 24.07
CA TYR A 162 -1.24 -8.18 23.43
C TYR A 162 0.13 -8.41 22.76
N LEU A 163 0.69 -7.42 22.06
CA LEU A 163 2.02 -7.56 21.47
C LEU A 163 3.11 -7.63 22.55
N ASN A 164 3.00 -6.83 23.61
CA ASN A 164 3.91 -6.91 24.76
C ASN A 164 3.85 -8.29 25.44
N GLN A 165 2.64 -8.85 25.62
CA GLN A 165 2.50 -10.20 26.17
C GLN A 165 3.12 -11.27 25.27
N ALA A 166 2.95 -11.16 23.94
CA ALA A 166 3.55 -12.09 22.99
C ALA A 166 5.09 -12.10 23.09
N VAL A 167 5.71 -10.92 23.15
CA VAL A 167 7.17 -10.77 23.34
C VAL A 167 7.61 -11.33 24.69
N SER A 168 6.90 -11.02 25.77
CA SER A 168 7.22 -11.50 27.13
C SER A 168 7.18 -13.04 27.24
N GLN A 169 6.18 -13.67 26.62
CA GLN A 169 6.04 -15.14 26.60
C GLN A 169 7.04 -15.83 25.65
N SER A 170 7.60 -15.13 24.67
CA SER A 170 8.52 -15.70 23.67
C SER A 170 9.56 -14.67 23.21
N PRO A 171 10.53 -14.31 24.08
CA PRO A 171 11.46 -13.21 23.83
C PRO A 171 12.46 -13.47 22.70
N HIS A 172 12.61 -14.73 22.26
CA HIS A 172 13.51 -15.11 21.16
C HIS A 172 12.79 -15.23 19.80
N ASN A 173 11.55 -14.73 19.69
CA ASN A 173 10.83 -14.73 18.43
C ASN A 173 11.01 -13.38 17.71
N PRO A 174 11.78 -13.31 16.59
CA PRO A 174 12.03 -12.05 15.89
C PRO A 174 10.74 -11.40 15.33
N GLN A 175 9.74 -12.20 14.97
CA GLN A 175 8.49 -11.69 14.42
C GLN A 175 7.69 -10.90 15.45
N PHE A 176 7.74 -11.30 16.72
CA PHE A 176 7.00 -10.62 17.80
C PHE A 176 7.60 -9.25 18.09
N HIS A 177 8.94 -9.17 18.15
CA HIS A 177 9.67 -7.90 18.24
C HIS A 177 9.42 -7.00 17.04
N SER A 178 9.42 -7.56 15.81
CA SER A 178 9.11 -6.78 14.61
C SER A 178 7.70 -6.19 14.65
N ASN A 179 6.69 -6.98 15.03
CA ASN A 179 5.31 -6.51 15.12
C ASN A 179 5.14 -5.45 16.24
N LEU A 180 5.80 -5.63 17.39
CA LEU A 180 5.81 -4.64 18.46
C LEU A 180 6.46 -3.32 18.01
N GLY A 181 7.58 -3.39 17.27
CA GLY A 181 8.24 -2.22 16.71
C GLY A 181 7.35 -1.45 15.72
N ILE A 182 6.57 -2.14 14.88
CA ILE A 182 5.61 -1.48 13.97
C ILE A 182 4.52 -0.76 14.79
N LEU A 183 4.01 -1.39 15.85
CA LEU A 183 3.01 -0.76 16.71
C LEU A 183 3.58 0.49 17.38
N GLN A 184 4.75 0.37 18.00
CA GLN A 184 5.43 1.48 18.69
C GLN A 184 5.72 2.63 17.73
N HIS A 185 6.15 2.34 16.50
CA HIS A 185 6.33 3.35 15.46
C HIS A 185 5.02 4.10 15.19
N ARG A 186 3.91 3.38 14.99
CA ARG A 186 2.59 3.99 14.75
C ARG A 186 2.05 4.78 15.94
N GLN A 187 2.43 4.41 17.16
CA GLN A 187 2.13 5.15 18.39
C GLN A 187 3.03 6.38 18.60
N GLY A 188 4.07 6.57 17.78
CA GLY A 188 5.07 7.63 17.96
C GLY A 188 6.11 7.34 19.04
N LYS A 189 6.13 6.12 19.60
CA LYS A 189 7.15 5.62 20.54
C LYS A 189 8.40 5.20 19.76
N LEU A 190 9.02 6.16 19.07
CA LEU A 190 10.08 5.90 18.10
C LEU A 190 11.35 5.27 18.71
N PRO A 191 11.83 5.70 19.89
CA PRO A 191 12.98 5.04 20.54
C PRO A 191 12.70 3.57 20.89
N GLU A 192 11.49 3.26 21.37
CA GLU A 192 11.08 1.90 21.70
C GLU A 192 10.93 1.04 20.43
N ALA A 193 10.39 1.63 19.36
CA ALA A 193 10.28 0.97 18.06
C ALA A 193 11.66 0.58 17.51
N GLU A 194 12.63 1.48 17.61
CA GLU A 194 14.01 1.22 17.23
C GLU A 194 14.60 0.03 17.99
N GLU A 195 14.46 0.01 19.32
CA GLU A 195 14.95 -1.10 20.15
C GLU A 195 14.30 -2.43 19.73
N SER A 196 12.98 -2.46 19.58
CA SER A 196 12.26 -3.66 19.13
C SER A 196 12.74 -4.14 17.75
N PHE A 197 12.98 -3.24 16.80
CA PHE A 197 13.53 -3.63 15.50
C PHE A 197 14.96 -4.15 15.59
N ARG A 198 15.80 -3.58 16.45
CA ARG A 198 17.17 -4.06 16.69
C ARG A 198 17.17 -5.46 17.30
N GLN A 199 16.30 -5.73 18.28
CA GLN A 199 16.12 -7.07 18.86
C GLN A 199 15.67 -8.09 17.80
N ALA A 200 14.74 -7.71 16.91
CA ALA A 200 14.32 -8.57 15.82
C ALA A 200 15.46 -8.86 14.81
N ILE A 201 16.30 -7.88 14.51
CA ILE A 201 17.47 -8.03 13.63
C ILE A 201 18.56 -8.88 14.30
N GLU A 202 18.82 -8.72 15.60
CA GLU A 202 19.77 -9.56 16.33
C GLU A 202 19.39 -11.04 16.27
N LEU A 203 18.09 -11.34 16.45
CA LEU A 203 17.56 -12.70 16.37
C LEU A 203 17.51 -13.24 14.94
N LYS A 204 17.36 -12.38 13.92
CA LYS A 204 17.31 -12.77 12.51
C LYS A 204 17.92 -11.68 11.59
N PRO A 205 19.25 -11.68 11.41
CA PRO A 205 19.96 -10.62 10.67
C PRO A 205 19.60 -10.50 9.18
N GLU A 206 19.02 -11.53 8.57
CA GLU A 206 18.67 -11.54 7.14
C GLU A 206 17.24 -11.03 6.86
N ALA A 207 16.52 -10.56 7.91
CA ALA A 207 15.14 -10.10 7.82
C ALA A 207 15.06 -8.69 7.19
N LYS A 208 15.21 -8.60 5.87
CA LYS A 208 15.26 -7.33 5.11
C LYS A 208 14.07 -6.41 5.38
N GLU A 209 12.89 -6.98 5.60
CA GLU A 209 11.68 -6.24 5.98
C GLU A 209 11.84 -5.48 7.29
N VAL A 210 12.55 -6.05 8.26
CA VAL A 210 12.80 -5.45 9.57
C VAL A 210 13.83 -4.33 9.45
N HIS A 211 14.89 -4.53 8.66
CA HIS A 211 15.83 -3.46 8.31
C HIS A 211 15.13 -2.27 7.65
N PHE A 212 14.19 -2.54 6.74
CA PHE A 212 13.42 -1.48 6.11
C PHE A 212 12.51 -0.75 7.12
N HIS A 213 11.84 -1.45 8.04
CA HIS A 213 11.08 -0.78 9.09
C HIS A 213 11.96 0.04 10.05
N LEU A 214 13.13 -0.49 10.42
CA LEU A 214 14.14 0.24 11.20
C LEU A 214 14.56 1.51 10.46
N SER A 215 14.80 1.45 9.16
CA SER A 215 15.18 2.62 8.36
C SER A 215 14.15 3.74 8.43
N MET A 216 12.86 3.41 8.30
CA MET A 216 11.77 4.40 8.38
C MET A 216 11.73 5.05 9.78
N THR A 217 11.94 4.27 10.84
CA THR A 217 12.02 4.73 12.23
C THR A 217 13.25 5.59 12.50
N LEU A 218 14.40 5.26 11.92
CA LEU A 218 15.62 6.05 12.05
C LEU A 218 15.51 7.38 11.30
N LEU A 219 14.98 7.36 10.07
CA LEU A 219 14.84 8.56 9.24
C LEU A 219 13.86 9.58 9.84
N VAL A 220 12.74 9.13 10.42
CA VAL A 220 11.80 10.04 11.10
C VAL A 220 12.36 10.61 12.41
N GLN A 221 13.30 9.90 13.05
CA GLN A 221 14.09 10.39 14.19
C GLN A 221 15.32 11.21 13.76
N GLU A 222 15.46 11.53 12.48
CA GLU A 222 16.59 12.30 11.93
C GLU A 222 17.97 11.62 12.13
N LYS A 223 17.99 10.28 12.31
CA LYS A 223 19.21 9.46 12.36
C LYS A 223 19.59 9.01 10.95
N PHE A 224 19.96 9.98 10.10
CA PHE A 224 20.03 9.77 8.64
C PHE A 224 21.10 8.81 8.17
N GLU A 225 22.31 8.87 8.70
CA GLU A 225 23.44 8.04 8.23
C GLU A 225 23.07 6.56 8.27
N GLU A 226 22.73 6.05 9.46
CA GLU A 226 22.25 4.68 9.62
C GLU A 226 20.89 4.47 8.93
N GLY A 227 19.98 5.45 9.00
CA GLY A 227 18.67 5.39 8.35
C GLY A 227 18.78 5.04 6.86
N TRP A 228 19.65 5.72 6.11
CA TRP A 228 19.87 5.45 4.69
C TRP A 228 20.57 4.10 4.44
N GLU A 229 21.51 3.70 5.29
CA GLU A 229 22.15 2.38 5.18
C GLU A 229 21.15 1.22 5.35
N GLN A 230 20.21 1.38 6.28
CA GLN A 230 19.11 0.43 6.49
C GLN A 230 18.07 0.52 5.37
N TYR A 231 17.86 1.71 4.80
CA TYR A 231 16.91 1.95 3.71
C TYR A 231 17.26 1.18 2.42
N GLU A 232 18.53 0.79 2.26
CA GLU A 232 18.98 -0.05 1.14
C GLU A 232 18.43 -1.49 1.16
N TYR A 233 17.85 -1.94 2.29
CA TYR A 233 17.14 -3.22 2.39
C TYR A 233 15.71 -3.19 1.85
N ARG A 234 15.21 -2.01 1.45
CA ARG A 234 13.90 -1.87 0.80
C ARG A 234 13.74 -2.83 -0.39
N PRO A 235 12.51 -3.22 -0.76
CA PRO A 235 12.28 -3.96 -2.00
C PRO A 235 12.89 -3.22 -3.20
N SER A 236 13.71 -3.93 -4.00
CA SER A 236 14.46 -3.42 -5.16
C SER A 236 15.73 -2.59 -4.88
N GLY A 237 16.03 -2.21 -3.63
CA GLY A 237 17.21 -1.40 -3.28
C GLY A 237 18.55 -2.08 -3.55
N ARG A 238 19.69 -1.42 -3.28
CA ARG A 238 21.02 -1.98 -3.59
C ARG A 238 21.32 -3.28 -2.85
N LYS A 239 20.79 -3.45 -1.63
CA LYS A 239 20.90 -4.70 -0.85
C LYS A 239 19.78 -5.72 -1.17
N ASN A 240 18.89 -5.39 -2.12
CA ASN A 240 17.81 -6.26 -2.56
C ASN A 240 17.44 -6.06 -4.05
N PRO A 241 18.39 -6.18 -4.99
CA PRO A 241 18.18 -5.82 -6.39
C PRO A 241 17.24 -6.79 -7.11
N THR A 242 16.42 -6.27 -8.03
CA THR A 242 15.54 -7.09 -8.86
C THR A 242 16.35 -8.01 -9.79
N PRO A 243 15.83 -9.19 -10.18
CA PRO A 243 16.55 -10.10 -11.08
C PRO A 243 16.97 -9.46 -12.41
N ALA A 244 16.16 -8.54 -12.96
CA ALA A 244 16.49 -7.81 -14.18
C ALA A 244 17.68 -6.85 -13.98
N ALA A 245 17.78 -6.24 -12.80
CA ALA A 245 18.88 -5.33 -12.46
C ALA A 245 20.20 -6.07 -12.16
N GLN A 246 20.13 -7.30 -11.63
CA GLN A 246 21.31 -8.14 -11.33
C GLN A 246 22.18 -8.48 -12.55
N ALA A 247 21.64 -8.38 -13.76
CA ALA A 247 22.41 -8.60 -14.99
C ALA A 247 23.42 -7.48 -15.33
N HIS A 248 23.37 -6.33 -14.61
CA HIS A 248 24.20 -5.16 -14.85
C HIS A 248 24.85 -4.67 -13.55
N ARG A 249 25.82 -3.74 -13.65
CA ARG A 249 26.53 -3.21 -12.48
C ARG A 249 25.76 -2.04 -11.85
N VAL A 250 25.54 -2.11 -10.54
CA VAL A 250 25.08 -0.95 -9.74
C VAL A 250 26.14 0.14 -9.84
N TRP A 251 25.71 1.39 -9.99
CA TRP A 251 26.58 2.54 -9.83
C TRP A 251 26.86 2.79 -8.33
N GLU A 252 28.13 2.69 -7.97
CA GLU A 252 28.67 2.83 -6.61
C GLU A 252 29.67 4.00 -6.51
N GLY A 253 29.59 4.96 -7.44
CA GLY A 253 30.50 6.11 -7.49
C GLY A 253 31.63 5.99 -8.50
N GLN A 254 31.55 5.05 -9.44
CA GLN A 254 32.45 5.02 -10.60
C GLN A 254 32.29 6.30 -11.44
N ASP A 255 33.34 6.64 -12.19
CA ASP A 255 33.28 7.74 -13.16
C ASP A 255 32.22 7.47 -14.24
N LEU A 256 31.35 8.46 -14.49
CA LEU A 256 30.28 8.39 -15.48
C LEU A 256 30.48 9.38 -16.64
N GLN A 257 31.63 10.04 -16.76
CA GLN A 257 31.90 10.94 -17.88
C GLN A 257 31.69 10.19 -19.21
N ASP A 258 30.81 10.73 -20.07
CA ASP A 258 30.42 10.15 -21.36
C ASP A 258 29.80 8.73 -21.27
N LYS A 259 29.37 8.31 -20.07
CA LYS A 259 28.67 7.03 -19.83
C LYS A 259 27.16 7.21 -19.82
N THR A 260 26.44 6.11 -20.00
CA THR A 260 24.99 6.05 -19.89
C THR A 260 24.58 5.42 -18.56
N LEU A 261 23.91 6.21 -17.71
CA LEU A 261 23.35 5.78 -16.44
C LEU A 261 21.85 5.49 -16.57
N LEU A 262 21.45 4.25 -16.30
CA LEU A 262 20.04 3.87 -16.17
C LEU A 262 19.56 4.15 -14.74
N ILE A 263 18.64 5.09 -14.57
CA ILE A 263 18.00 5.40 -13.29
C ILE A 263 16.67 4.65 -13.25
N ILE A 264 16.42 3.90 -12.17
CA ILE A 264 15.24 3.03 -12.06
C ILE A 264 14.35 3.55 -10.93
N ALA A 265 13.09 3.88 -11.25
CA ALA A 265 12.06 4.13 -10.26
C ALA A 265 11.55 2.82 -9.66
N GLU A 266 11.49 2.72 -8.34
CA GLU A 266 11.23 1.45 -7.64
C GLU A 266 9.88 1.42 -6.93
N GLN A 267 9.57 2.46 -6.15
CA GLN A 267 8.41 2.53 -5.27
C GLN A 267 7.19 3.20 -5.94
N GLY A 268 6.42 4.00 -5.20
CA GLY A 268 5.18 4.61 -5.67
C GLY A 268 5.41 5.82 -6.56
N PHE A 269 4.32 6.40 -7.07
CA PHE A 269 4.39 7.61 -7.88
C PHE A 269 4.95 8.80 -7.10
N GLY A 270 4.58 8.93 -5.82
CA GLY A 270 5.09 10.00 -4.96
C GLY A 270 6.61 9.97 -4.82
N ASP A 271 7.18 8.80 -4.52
CA ASP A 271 8.63 8.61 -4.41
C ASP A 271 9.34 8.89 -5.71
N THR A 272 8.76 8.41 -6.82
CA THR A 272 9.31 8.61 -8.16
C THR A 272 9.39 10.08 -8.50
N ILE A 273 8.30 10.82 -8.29
CA ILE A 273 8.23 12.25 -8.57
C ILE A 273 9.18 13.01 -7.64
N GLN A 274 9.13 12.75 -6.32
CA GLN A 274 9.96 13.46 -5.37
C GLN A 274 11.46 13.29 -5.66
N PHE A 275 11.90 12.06 -5.90
CA PHE A 275 13.33 11.77 -6.07
C PHE A 275 13.83 12.05 -7.49
N ALA A 276 12.95 12.24 -8.49
CA ALA A 276 13.37 12.67 -9.83
C ALA A 276 14.17 13.98 -9.81
N ARG A 277 14.00 14.81 -8.76
CA ARG A 277 14.82 16.01 -8.50
C ARG A 277 16.33 15.79 -8.53
N PHE A 278 16.79 14.57 -8.24
CA PHE A 278 18.21 14.25 -8.15
C PHE A 278 18.82 13.91 -9.50
N ILE A 279 18.01 13.71 -10.54
CA ILE A 279 18.50 13.31 -11.86
C ILE A 279 19.35 14.41 -12.49
N LYS A 280 18.89 15.67 -12.46
CA LYS A 280 19.69 16.80 -12.95
C LYS A 280 21.00 16.98 -12.17
N PRO A 281 21.02 17.04 -10.82
CA PRO A 281 22.26 17.06 -10.05
C PRO A 281 23.22 15.91 -10.40
N LEU A 282 22.74 14.68 -10.55
CA LEU A 282 23.57 13.54 -10.97
C LEU A 282 24.17 13.76 -12.36
N LYS A 283 23.34 14.17 -13.33
CA LYS A 283 23.79 14.45 -14.69
C LYS A 283 24.85 15.54 -14.73
N ASP A 284 24.57 16.67 -14.08
CA ASP A 284 25.45 17.84 -14.09
C ASP A 284 26.78 17.54 -13.38
N GLN A 285 26.74 16.79 -12.27
CA GLN A 285 27.93 16.44 -11.50
C GLN A 285 28.85 15.47 -12.23
N TYR A 286 28.30 14.49 -12.94
CA TYR A 286 29.08 13.38 -13.51
C TYR A 286 29.17 13.39 -15.04
N GLY A 287 28.59 14.37 -15.74
CA GLY A 287 28.71 14.50 -17.20
C GLY A 287 28.18 13.29 -17.98
N CYS A 288 27.15 12.62 -17.46
CA CYS A 288 26.62 11.38 -18.01
C CYS A 288 25.32 11.57 -18.79
N ARG A 289 25.00 10.62 -19.67
CA ARG A 289 23.67 10.51 -20.28
C ARG A 289 22.74 9.76 -19.33
N THR A 290 21.53 10.26 -19.12
CA THR A 290 20.56 9.66 -18.19
C THR A 290 19.40 9.00 -18.93
N ILE A 291 19.09 7.76 -18.55
CA ILE A 291 17.89 7.06 -18.99
C ILE A 291 17.05 6.81 -17.75
N PHE A 292 15.82 7.31 -17.71
CA PHE A 292 14.93 7.13 -16.57
C PHE A 292 13.85 6.10 -16.87
N GLN A 293 13.94 4.93 -16.25
CA GLN A 293 12.89 3.91 -16.32
C GLN A 293 11.88 4.10 -15.19
N CYS A 294 10.63 4.37 -15.54
CA CYS A 294 9.55 4.65 -14.61
C CYS A 294 8.31 3.79 -14.87
N GLN A 295 7.33 3.88 -13.97
CA GLN A 295 6.01 3.31 -14.17
C GLN A 295 5.37 3.95 -15.40
N LYS A 296 4.77 3.12 -16.27
CA LYS A 296 4.20 3.56 -17.56
C LYS A 296 3.29 4.80 -17.47
N PRO A 297 2.39 4.93 -16.46
CA PRO A 297 1.54 6.11 -16.36
C PRO A 297 2.30 7.43 -16.16
N LEU A 298 3.51 7.41 -15.59
CA LEU A 298 4.29 8.62 -15.34
C LEU A 298 5.18 9.04 -16.53
N LYS A 299 5.30 8.22 -17.57
CA LYS A 299 6.26 8.44 -18.68
C LYS A 299 6.14 9.83 -19.29
N SER A 300 4.91 10.27 -19.59
CA SER A 300 4.66 11.57 -20.22
C SER A 300 5.03 12.73 -19.30
N LEU A 301 4.65 12.67 -18.02
CA LEU A 301 4.99 13.71 -17.05
C LEU A 301 6.51 13.80 -16.85
N LEU A 302 7.18 12.65 -16.67
CA LEU A 302 8.62 12.62 -16.42
C LEU A 302 9.47 12.99 -17.64
N SER A 303 8.87 13.07 -18.84
CA SER A 303 9.56 13.59 -20.03
C SER A 303 9.85 15.09 -19.94
N SER A 304 9.12 15.81 -19.10
CA SER A 304 9.42 17.20 -18.77
C SER A 304 10.45 17.33 -17.64
N CYS A 305 11.00 16.24 -17.13
CA CYS A 305 11.89 16.30 -15.96
C CYS A 305 13.27 16.81 -16.35
N ASP A 306 13.74 17.82 -15.62
CA ASP A 306 15.05 18.38 -15.83
C ASP A 306 16.14 17.30 -15.67
N GLY A 307 17.10 17.30 -16.60
CA GLY A 307 18.24 16.39 -16.56
C GLY A 307 17.98 14.98 -17.09
N VAL A 308 16.78 14.64 -17.54
CA VAL A 308 16.47 13.34 -18.17
C VAL A 308 16.69 13.41 -19.68
N ASP A 309 17.55 12.54 -20.25
CA ASP A 309 17.73 12.45 -21.71
C ASP A 309 16.70 11.52 -22.40
N GLN A 310 16.24 10.50 -21.69
CA GLN A 310 15.27 9.53 -22.21
C GLN A 310 14.42 8.94 -21.08
N VAL A 311 13.10 8.87 -21.26
CA VAL A 311 12.18 8.19 -20.33
C VAL A 311 11.65 6.90 -20.94
N LEU A 312 11.61 5.84 -20.16
CA LEU A 312 11.08 4.52 -20.55
C LEU A 312 10.06 4.01 -19.53
N GLY A 313 9.00 3.36 -20.00
CA GLY A 313 8.14 2.53 -19.17
C GLY A 313 8.86 1.25 -18.72
N ARG A 314 8.49 0.73 -17.55
CA ARG A 314 9.00 -0.56 -17.02
C ARG A 314 8.77 -1.75 -17.97
N ASP A 315 7.79 -1.67 -18.87
CA ASP A 315 7.44 -2.69 -19.87
C ASP A 315 8.22 -2.55 -21.19
N GLU A 316 9.00 -1.48 -21.35
CA GLU A 316 9.75 -1.20 -22.58
C GLU A 316 11.14 -1.84 -22.55
N GLN A 317 11.64 -2.18 -23.74
CA GLN A 317 12.98 -2.74 -23.90
C GLN A 317 14.03 -1.69 -23.51
N LEU A 318 14.95 -2.09 -22.64
CA LEU A 318 16.07 -1.25 -22.24
C LEU A 318 17.09 -1.12 -23.39
N PRO A 319 17.49 0.10 -23.77
CA PRO A 319 18.66 0.32 -24.62
C PRO A 319 19.95 -0.03 -23.86
N PRO A 320 21.11 -0.13 -24.53
CA PRO A 320 22.39 -0.32 -23.85
C PRO A 320 22.69 0.80 -22.84
N PHE A 321 23.21 0.43 -21.67
CA PHE A 321 23.66 1.33 -20.62
C PHE A 321 24.90 0.76 -19.90
N ASP A 322 25.69 1.61 -19.24
CA ASP A 322 26.93 1.20 -18.59
C ASP A 322 26.71 0.78 -17.12
N TYR A 323 25.89 1.55 -16.39
CA TYR A 323 25.55 1.30 -14.98
C TYR A 323 24.08 1.57 -14.73
N TYR A 324 23.53 1.01 -13.65
CA TYR A 324 22.20 1.37 -13.17
C TYR A 324 22.21 1.95 -11.75
N PHE A 325 21.22 2.77 -11.45
CA PHE A 325 21.05 3.46 -10.18
C PHE A 325 19.60 3.38 -9.69
N PRO A 326 19.36 2.67 -8.57
CA PRO A 326 18.10 2.77 -7.82
C PRO A 326 17.81 4.22 -7.41
N LEU A 327 16.72 4.80 -7.91
CA LEU A 327 16.41 6.23 -7.71
C LEU A 327 16.41 6.63 -6.23
N LEU A 328 15.87 5.79 -5.35
CA LEU A 328 15.73 6.10 -3.93
C LEU A 328 17.05 5.91 -3.13
N SER A 329 18.11 5.40 -3.75
CA SER A 329 19.46 5.44 -3.16
C SER A 329 20.08 6.84 -3.19
N SER A 330 19.38 7.83 -3.77
CA SER A 330 19.81 9.23 -3.74
C SER A 330 19.95 9.79 -2.34
N GLY A 331 19.16 9.30 -1.36
CA GLY A 331 19.27 9.76 0.02
C GLY A 331 20.67 9.58 0.59
N GLN A 332 21.25 8.40 0.39
CA GLN A 332 22.63 8.11 0.77
C GLN A 332 23.65 8.84 -0.11
N VAL A 333 23.48 8.82 -1.44
CA VAL A 333 24.44 9.42 -2.38
C VAL A 333 24.60 10.92 -2.19
N PHE A 334 23.51 11.62 -1.88
CA PHE A 334 23.51 13.06 -1.64
C PHE A 334 23.68 13.44 -0.16
N ASN A 335 23.94 12.46 0.72
CA ASN A 335 24.10 12.65 2.16
C ASN A 335 22.97 13.51 2.77
N ILE A 336 21.71 13.15 2.47
CA ILE A 336 20.56 13.91 2.96
C ILE A 336 20.47 13.77 4.48
N ASP A 337 20.59 14.90 5.18
CA ASP A 337 20.51 15.01 6.64
C ASP A 337 19.48 16.07 7.08
N SER A 338 19.49 16.46 8.36
CA SER A 338 18.57 17.47 8.92
C SER A 338 18.85 18.89 8.40
N HIS A 339 20.03 19.15 7.86
CA HIS A 339 20.43 20.44 7.31
C HIS A 339 20.15 20.54 5.81
N TRP A 340 19.97 19.39 5.14
CA TRP A 340 19.64 19.36 3.72
C TRP A 340 18.29 20.02 3.45
N LYS A 341 18.29 20.94 2.47
CA LYS A 341 17.08 21.59 1.98
C LYS A 341 17.07 21.57 0.46
N ALA A 342 15.91 21.29 -0.09
CA ALA A 342 15.69 21.35 -1.52
C ALA A 342 15.89 22.77 -2.08
N GLU A 343 16.43 22.81 -3.29
CA GLU A 343 16.39 24.01 -4.13
C GLU A 343 14.93 24.37 -4.46
N PRO A 344 14.58 25.66 -4.51
CA PRO A 344 13.19 26.09 -4.71
C PRO A 344 12.71 25.94 -6.16
N GLN A 345 13.58 25.64 -7.12
CA GLN A 345 13.21 25.63 -8.53
C GLN A 345 12.32 24.43 -8.89
N PRO A 346 11.35 24.59 -9.80
CA PRO A 346 10.61 23.46 -10.35
C PRO A 346 11.57 22.56 -11.14
N TYR A 347 11.33 21.25 -11.08
CA TYR A 347 12.07 20.25 -11.86
C TYR A 347 11.16 19.39 -12.75
N LEU A 348 9.85 19.64 -12.69
CA LEU A 348 8.84 19.16 -13.64
C LEU A 348 8.11 20.38 -14.21
N HIS A 349 7.57 20.25 -15.42
CA HIS A 349 6.89 21.34 -16.13
C HIS A 349 5.60 20.83 -16.74
N ALA A 350 4.50 21.57 -16.51
CA ALA A 350 3.21 21.21 -17.08
C ALA A 350 3.21 21.43 -18.60
N ASP A 351 2.47 20.58 -19.33
CA ASP A 351 2.28 20.71 -20.77
C ASP A 351 1.56 22.05 -21.10
N PRO A 352 2.20 22.98 -21.83
CA PRO A 352 1.64 24.30 -22.12
C PRO A 352 0.30 24.25 -22.87
N GLU A 353 0.12 23.28 -23.77
CA GLU A 353 -1.14 23.15 -24.54
C GLU A 353 -2.29 22.74 -23.62
N ARG A 354 -2.02 21.83 -22.67
CA ARG A 354 -2.99 21.42 -21.65
C ARG A 354 -3.29 22.54 -20.68
N VAL A 355 -2.28 23.31 -20.27
CA VAL A 355 -2.46 24.49 -19.39
C VAL A 355 -3.44 25.46 -20.04
N GLU A 356 -3.25 25.80 -21.32
CA GLU A 356 -4.14 26.71 -22.04
C GLU A 356 -5.55 26.11 -22.20
N ALA A 357 -5.66 24.82 -22.52
CA ALA A 357 -6.95 24.14 -22.67
C ALA A 357 -7.75 24.12 -21.35
N TRP A 358 -7.10 23.81 -20.22
CA TRP A 358 -7.74 23.83 -18.91
C TRP A 358 -8.10 25.24 -18.46
N GLY A 359 -7.26 26.23 -18.78
CA GLY A 359 -7.55 27.64 -18.46
C GLY A 359 -8.90 28.13 -19.01
N LYS A 360 -9.28 27.65 -20.20
CA LYS A 360 -10.58 27.97 -20.84
C LYS A 360 -11.78 27.26 -20.21
N ARG A 361 -11.54 26.15 -19.52
CA ARG A 361 -12.58 25.28 -18.95
C ARG A 361 -12.88 25.61 -17.50
N LEU A 362 -11.86 26.04 -16.77
CA LEU A 362 -12.00 26.41 -15.37
C LEU A 362 -12.82 27.72 -15.24
N PRO A 363 -13.58 27.89 -14.14
CA PRO A 363 -14.34 29.12 -13.88
C PRO A 363 -13.40 30.33 -13.83
N PRO A 364 -13.83 31.60 -13.97
CA PRO A 364 -12.95 32.78 -13.92
C PRO A 364 -12.08 32.89 -12.64
N LYS A 365 -10.97 33.65 -12.69
CA LYS A 365 -9.99 33.78 -11.57
C LYS A 365 -10.44 34.70 -10.43
N GLU A 366 -11.70 35.14 -10.45
CA GLU A 366 -12.29 36.00 -9.41
C GLU A 366 -12.52 35.27 -8.08
N ARG A 367 -12.34 33.94 -8.07
CA ARG A 367 -12.46 33.08 -6.88
C ARG A 367 -11.10 32.52 -6.50
N PHE A 368 -10.85 32.37 -5.20
CA PHE A 368 -9.67 31.68 -4.68
C PHE A 368 -9.82 30.17 -4.95
N ARG A 369 -9.04 29.65 -5.89
CA ARG A 369 -9.18 28.27 -6.38
C ARG A 369 -8.30 27.33 -5.59
N VAL A 370 -8.94 26.33 -4.98
CA VAL A 370 -8.26 25.31 -4.18
C VAL A 370 -8.43 23.96 -4.83
N GLY A 371 -7.33 23.38 -5.31
CA GLY A 371 -7.30 22.00 -5.79
C GLY A 371 -7.26 21.02 -4.64
N ILE A 372 -8.14 20.02 -4.61
CA ILE A 372 -8.23 19.07 -3.50
C ILE A 372 -8.09 17.61 -3.93
N ALA A 373 -7.35 16.84 -3.14
CA ALA A 373 -7.29 15.37 -3.23
C ALA A 373 -7.27 14.79 -1.80
N TRP A 374 -8.14 13.84 -1.51
CA TRP A 374 -8.43 13.43 -0.13
C TRP A 374 -8.10 11.97 0.16
N LYS A 375 -7.83 11.18 -0.87
CA LYS A 375 -7.58 9.74 -0.75
C LYS A 375 -6.54 9.29 -1.77
N GLY A 376 -5.69 8.33 -1.39
CA GLY A 376 -4.76 7.71 -2.32
C GLY A 376 -5.30 6.38 -2.84
N ASP A 377 -4.38 5.52 -3.25
CA ASP A 377 -4.70 4.18 -3.74
C ASP A 377 -4.82 3.18 -2.57
N ARG A 378 -5.95 2.48 -2.48
CA ARG A 378 -6.21 1.45 -1.46
C ARG A 378 -5.25 0.26 -1.56
N ALA A 379 -4.62 0.03 -2.71
CA ALA A 379 -3.57 -0.98 -2.87
C ALA A 379 -2.32 -0.66 -2.03
N TYR A 380 -2.17 0.58 -1.55
CA TYR A 380 -1.10 0.98 -0.66
C TYR A 380 -1.52 0.80 0.82
N PRO A 381 -0.88 -0.10 1.59
CA PRO A 381 -1.32 -0.42 2.95
C PRO A 381 -1.41 0.77 3.93
N ALA A 382 -0.57 1.81 3.76
CA ALA A 382 -0.60 2.99 4.60
C ALA A 382 -1.65 4.03 4.18
N ASP A 383 -2.40 3.81 3.10
CA ASP A 383 -3.38 4.78 2.62
C ASP A 383 -4.56 4.95 3.57
N GLN A 384 -4.92 3.90 4.29
CA GLN A 384 -6.03 3.91 5.24
C GLN A 384 -5.83 4.92 6.37
N SER A 385 -4.59 5.09 6.84
CA SER A 385 -4.30 5.99 7.97
C SER A 385 -4.18 7.46 7.57
N ARG A 386 -3.89 7.75 6.29
CA ARG A 386 -3.68 9.11 5.77
C ARG A 386 -4.84 9.65 4.93
N SER A 387 -5.84 8.81 4.64
CA SER A 387 -7.06 9.20 3.92
C SER A 387 -7.92 10.13 4.76
N ILE A 388 -8.51 11.13 4.11
CA ILE A 388 -9.33 12.14 4.77
C ILE A 388 -10.75 12.04 4.19
N PRO A 389 -11.80 11.90 5.02
CA PRO A 389 -13.17 12.00 4.55
C PRO A 389 -13.41 13.35 3.86
N LEU A 390 -14.02 13.33 2.66
CA LEU A 390 -14.23 14.54 1.86
C LEU A 390 -15.06 15.60 2.62
N SER A 391 -15.91 15.17 3.56
CA SER A 391 -16.69 16.05 4.44
C SER A 391 -15.84 17.08 5.20
N TYR A 392 -14.60 16.78 5.58
CA TYR A 392 -13.74 17.75 6.28
C TYR A 392 -13.36 18.96 5.41
N PHE A 393 -13.30 18.78 4.08
CA PHE A 393 -13.04 19.88 3.14
C PHE A 393 -14.19 20.89 3.08
N LYS A 394 -15.35 20.60 3.67
CA LYS A 394 -16.45 21.56 3.78
C LYS A 394 -16.01 22.85 4.48
N ARG A 395 -15.15 22.77 5.50
CA ARG A 395 -14.63 23.95 6.20
C ARG A 395 -13.90 24.92 5.26
N ILE A 396 -13.21 24.39 4.25
CA ILE A 396 -12.53 25.19 3.21
C ILE A 396 -13.54 25.68 2.16
N ALA A 397 -14.49 24.82 1.76
CA ALA A 397 -15.54 25.17 0.81
C ALA A 397 -16.43 26.33 1.31
N ASP A 398 -16.63 26.44 2.63
CA ASP A 398 -17.46 27.46 3.27
C ASP A 398 -16.75 28.82 3.41
N ILE A 399 -15.45 28.92 3.08
CA ILE A 399 -14.73 30.20 3.04
C ILE A 399 -15.30 31.05 1.88
N PRO A 400 -15.78 32.29 2.13
CA PRO A 400 -16.31 33.15 1.08
C PRO A 400 -15.31 33.34 -0.07
N GLY A 401 -15.78 33.20 -1.31
CA GLY A 401 -14.93 33.36 -2.49
C GLY A 401 -14.07 32.14 -2.85
N CYS A 402 -14.05 31.08 -2.03
CA CYS A 402 -13.34 29.85 -2.37
C CYS A 402 -14.10 29.01 -3.41
N GLN A 403 -13.34 28.39 -4.32
CA GLN A 403 -13.84 27.40 -5.28
C GLN A 403 -13.00 26.14 -5.19
N LEU A 404 -13.61 25.03 -4.79
CA LEU A 404 -12.93 23.75 -4.78
C LEU A 404 -12.92 23.13 -6.18
N ILE A 405 -11.76 22.58 -6.56
CA ILE A 405 -11.55 21.83 -7.79
C ILE A 405 -10.98 20.47 -7.40
N SER A 406 -11.65 19.38 -7.77
CA SER A 406 -11.19 18.03 -7.47
C SER A 406 -9.99 17.67 -8.37
N LEU A 407 -8.90 17.25 -7.73
CA LEU A 407 -7.74 16.59 -8.32
C LEU A 407 -7.73 15.07 -8.01
N GLN A 408 -8.79 14.58 -7.36
CA GLN A 408 -8.98 13.19 -6.96
C GLN A 408 -9.32 12.33 -8.17
N LYS A 409 -8.72 11.14 -8.26
CA LYS A 409 -9.06 10.11 -9.25
C LYS A 409 -9.26 8.78 -8.55
N GLY A 410 -10.12 7.94 -9.13
CA GLY A 410 -10.36 6.58 -8.64
C GLY A 410 -11.00 6.58 -7.26
N GLU A 411 -10.38 5.90 -6.30
CA GLU A 411 -10.91 5.77 -4.94
C GLU A 411 -11.19 7.13 -4.30
N GLY A 412 -12.31 7.25 -3.59
CA GLY A 412 -12.75 8.48 -2.95
C GLY A 412 -13.74 9.29 -3.79
N THR A 413 -13.80 9.11 -5.11
CA THR A 413 -14.74 9.85 -5.97
C THR A 413 -16.20 9.49 -5.69
N GLU A 414 -16.47 8.34 -5.06
CA GLU A 414 -17.81 7.96 -4.60
C GLU A 414 -18.42 8.98 -3.60
N GLN A 415 -17.59 9.82 -2.97
CA GLN A 415 -18.04 10.86 -2.02
C GLN A 415 -18.46 12.17 -2.71
N VAL A 416 -18.12 12.37 -3.99
CA VAL A 416 -18.27 13.66 -4.69
C VAL A 416 -19.73 14.08 -4.78
N ALA A 417 -20.62 13.18 -5.20
CA ALA A 417 -22.03 13.51 -5.41
C ALA A 417 -22.69 14.04 -4.12
N ALA A 418 -22.52 13.32 -3.01
CA ALA A 418 -23.03 13.73 -1.70
C ALA A 418 -22.42 15.06 -1.21
N PHE A 419 -21.15 15.31 -1.51
CA PHE A 419 -20.48 16.56 -1.12
C PHE A 419 -20.97 17.77 -1.93
N GLN A 420 -21.24 17.59 -3.23
CA GLN A 420 -21.73 18.63 -4.13
C GLN A 420 -23.13 19.15 -3.79
N GLU A 421 -23.94 18.37 -3.07
CA GLU A 421 -25.27 18.81 -2.60
C GLU A 421 -25.20 20.05 -1.71
N ASN A 422 -24.07 20.25 -1.00
CA ASN A 422 -23.92 21.29 0.02
C ASN A 422 -22.63 22.12 -0.11
N SER A 423 -21.96 22.08 -1.27
CA SER A 423 -20.70 22.78 -1.49
C SER A 423 -20.40 23.03 -2.98
N SER A 424 -19.57 24.04 -3.26
CA SER A 424 -19.07 24.30 -4.61
C SER A 424 -17.81 23.49 -4.89
N LEU A 425 -17.96 22.21 -5.26
CA LEU A 425 -16.88 21.35 -5.76
C LEU A 425 -17.06 21.10 -7.26
N LEU A 426 -16.05 21.47 -8.05
CA LEU A 426 -15.97 21.09 -9.46
C LEU A 426 -15.18 19.79 -9.59
N HIS A 427 -15.76 18.78 -10.24
CA HIS A 427 -15.11 17.50 -10.52
C HIS A 427 -15.19 17.21 -12.03
N TYR A 428 -14.10 16.71 -12.59
CA TYR A 428 -13.95 16.42 -14.01
C TYR A 428 -13.51 14.96 -14.15
N GLU A 429 -14.43 14.08 -14.55
CA GLU A 429 -14.20 12.63 -14.63
C GLU A 429 -13.11 12.26 -15.66
N GLU A 430 -12.93 13.09 -16.69
CA GLU A 430 -11.95 12.90 -17.75
C GLU A 430 -10.53 13.36 -17.39
N MET A 431 -10.33 13.95 -16.20
CA MET A 431 -9.02 14.44 -15.78
C MET A 431 -8.00 13.29 -15.71
N ASP A 432 -6.87 13.44 -16.40
CA ASP A 432 -5.83 12.42 -16.55
C ASP A 432 -6.30 11.13 -17.26
N ALA A 433 -7.49 11.12 -17.89
CA ALA A 433 -8.00 9.96 -18.61
C ALA A 433 -7.22 9.67 -19.90
N SER A 434 -6.48 10.66 -20.43
CA SER A 434 -5.66 10.52 -21.63
C SER A 434 -4.30 11.17 -21.50
N GLY A 435 -3.27 10.52 -22.04
CA GLY A 435 -1.90 11.04 -22.08
C GLY A 435 -1.01 10.68 -20.89
N GLY A 436 -1.54 10.01 -19.86
CA GLY A 436 -0.76 9.55 -18.70
C GLY A 436 -1.22 10.19 -17.39
N ALA A 437 -0.73 9.67 -16.27
CA ALA A 437 -1.09 10.12 -14.94
C ALA A 437 -0.55 11.54 -14.67
N PHE A 438 -1.40 12.37 -14.05
CA PHE A 438 -1.12 13.75 -13.64
C PHE A 438 -0.83 14.76 -14.76
N MET A 439 -1.03 14.41 -16.03
CA MET A 439 -0.86 15.34 -17.14
C MET A 439 -1.84 16.51 -17.05
N ASP A 440 -3.12 16.24 -16.84
CA ASP A 440 -4.14 17.26 -16.64
C ASP A 440 -4.06 17.84 -15.23
N SER A 441 -3.78 17.03 -14.21
CA SER A 441 -3.58 17.53 -12.84
C SER A 441 -2.50 18.61 -12.80
N SER A 442 -1.36 18.40 -13.46
CA SER A 442 -0.25 19.35 -13.54
C SER A 442 -0.65 20.65 -14.24
N ALA A 443 -1.45 20.55 -15.31
CA ALA A 443 -1.96 21.69 -16.05
C ALA A 443 -2.98 22.50 -15.23
N VAL A 444 -3.90 21.82 -14.54
CA VAL A 444 -4.88 22.45 -13.64
C VAL A 444 -4.16 23.17 -12.50
N MET A 445 -3.10 22.59 -11.93
CA MET A 445 -2.32 23.22 -10.85
C MET A 445 -1.75 24.59 -11.21
N GLN A 446 -1.44 24.86 -12.49
CA GLN A 446 -0.99 26.18 -12.94
C GLN A 446 -2.06 27.27 -12.84
N HIS A 447 -3.32 26.87 -12.65
CA HIS A 447 -4.48 27.74 -12.53
C HIS A 447 -5.04 27.82 -11.11
N LEU A 448 -4.42 27.14 -10.15
CA LEU A 448 -4.83 27.13 -8.74
C LEU A 448 -4.03 28.14 -7.92
N ASP A 449 -4.65 28.65 -6.85
CA ASP A 449 -3.98 29.49 -5.85
C ASP A 449 -3.39 28.63 -4.72
N LEU A 450 -3.99 27.46 -4.48
CA LEU A 450 -3.56 26.50 -3.47
C LEU A 450 -3.94 25.07 -3.87
N VAL A 451 -3.08 24.11 -3.52
CA VAL A 451 -3.41 22.68 -3.50
C VAL A 451 -3.51 22.21 -2.05
N ILE A 452 -4.56 21.47 -1.70
CA ILE A 452 -4.67 20.78 -0.41
C ILE A 452 -4.84 19.30 -0.69
N SER A 453 -3.86 18.49 -0.30
CA SER A 453 -3.95 17.06 -0.53
C SER A 453 -3.57 16.26 0.71
N ALA A 454 -4.32 15.19 0.99
CA ALA A 454 -3.83 14.09 1.81
C ALA A 454 -2.44 13.64 1.31
N ASP A 455 -1.64 12.98 2.16
CA ASP A 455 -0.25 12.58 1.84
C ASP A 455 -0.16 11.59 0.67
N THR A 456 -0.31 12.09 -0.56
CA THR A 456 -0.37 11.35 -1.82
C THR A 456 0.57 11.96 -2.86
N ALA A 457 0.67 11.31 -4.02
CA ALA A 457 1.44 11.81 -5.16
C ALA A 457 1.07 13.24 -5.60
N ILE A 458 -0.15 13.71 -5.33
CA ILE A 458 -0.59 15.07 -5.68
C ILE A 458 0.27 16.14 -5.00
N ASN A 459 0.67 15.95 -3.74
CA ASN A 459 1.57 16.90 -3.07
C ASN A 459 2.96 16.92 -3.70
N HIS A 460 3.44 15.78 -4.17
CA HIS A 460 4.72 15.70 -4.85
C HIS A 460 4.67 16.34 -6.24
N VAL A 461 3.57 16.21 -6.99
CA VAL A 461 3.35 16.93 -8.25
C VAL A 461 3.31 18.44 -7.99
N ALA A 462 2.52 18.91 -7.03
CA ALA A 462 2.44 20.32 -6.66
C ALA A 462 3.82 20.86 -6.24
N GLY A 463 4.53 20.09 -5.41
CA GLY A 463 5.90 20.34 -5.01
C GLY A 463 6.87 20.48 -6.18
N ALA A 464 6.84 19.54 -7.12
CA ALA A 464 7.72 19.51 -8.29
C ALA A 464 7.49 20.65 -9.29
N LEU A 465 6.24 21.11 -9.39
CA LEU A 465 5.82 22.24 -10.21
C LEU A 465 5.95 23.60 -9.50
N HIS A 466 6.39 23.60 -8.24
CA HIS A 466 6.41 24.79 -7.37
C HIS A 466 5.01 25.43 -7.13
N ALA A 467 3.93 24.66 -7.24
CA ALA A 467 2.58 25.11 -6.91
C ALA A 467 2.37 25.16 -5.39
N ARG A 468 1.83 26.25 -4.86
CA ARG A 468 1.60 26.40 -3.41
C ARG A 468 0.70 25.27 -2.89
N ALA A 469 1.11 24.62 -1.80
CA ALA A 469 0.39 23.47 -1.27
C ALA A 469 0.31 23.44 0.26
N PHE A 470 -0.81 22.96 0.79
CA PHE A 470 -0.97 22.54 2.17
C PHE A 470 -1.10 21.03 2.26
N LEU A 471 -0.39 20.45 3.22
CA LEU A 471 -0.37 19.01 3.47
C LEU A 471 -0.87 18.71 4.88
N PRO A 472 -2.14 18.28 5.03
CA PRO A 472 -2.63 17.66 6.26
C PRO A 472 -1.94 16.31 6.51
N LEU A 473 -1.39 16.13 7.70
CA LEU A 473 -0.62 14.95 8.12
C LEU A 473 -1.22 14.27 9.34
N THR A 474 -1.00 12.96 9.43
CA THR A 474 -1.26 12.15 10.62
C THR A 474 -0.35 12.52 11.79
N THR A 475 -0.64 11.98 12.97
CA THR A 475 0.17 12.18 14.19
C THR A 475 1.62 11.71 14.02
N VAL A 476 1.81 10.54 13.40
CA VAL A 476 3.12 10.05 12.93
C VAL A 476 3.10 10.09 11.41
N PRO A 477 3.80 11.05 10.77
CA PRO A 477 3.84 11.16 9.32
C PRO A 477 4.91 10.24 8.73
N ASP A 478 4.92 10.13 7.40
CA ASP A 478 6.07 9.58 6.68
C ASP A 478 7.36 10.38 7.01
N TRP A 479 8.50 9.69 7.08
CA TRP A 479 9.78 10.28 7.50
C TRP A 479 10.20 11.51 6.68
N ARG A 480 9.72 11.64 5.44
CA ARG A 480 9.99 12.82 4.59
C ARG A 480 9.50 14.11 5.19
N TRP A 481 8.47 14.04 6.03
CA TRP A 481 7.81 15.22 6.56
C TRP A 481 8.30 15.60 7.95
N TYR A 482 9.12 14.76 8.60
CA TYR A 482 9.59 14.94 9.98
C TYR A 482 8.47 15.11 11.01
N LEU A 483 8.82 15.04 12.30
CA LEU A 483 7.87 15.35 13.37
C LEU A 483 7.65 16.86 13.51
N GLU A 484 8.71 17.63 13.35
CA GLU A 484 8.77 19.10 13.32
C GLU A 484 9.89 19.51 12.35
N PRO A 485 9.91 20.73 11.81
CA PRO A 485 8.93 21.82 11.93
C PRO A 485 7.70 21.68 11.00
N ASN A 486 6.87 22.72 10.89
CA ASN A 486 5.68 22.77 10.00
C ASN A 486 6.01 23.21 8.56
N ASP A 487 7.27 23.48 8.22
CA ASP A 487 7.76 23.67 6.86
C ASP A 487 8.40 22.40 6.31
N SER A 488 8.31 22.19 4.99
CA SER A 488 8.92 21.03 4.33
C SER A 488 10.35 21.32 3.87
N HIS A 489 11.29 20.45 4.23
CA HIS A 489 12.65 20.50 3.67
C HIS A 489 12.69 20.08 2.20
N TRP A 490 11.68 19.33 1.74
CA TRP A 490 11.60 18.83 0.37
C TRP A 490 10.92 19.81 -0.59
N TYR A 491 10.01 20.65 -0.10
CA TYR A 491 9.20 21.54 -0.92
C TYR A 491 8.95 22.86 -0.19
N ARG A 492 9.67 23.93 -0.57
CA ARG A 492 9.54 25.25 0.08
C ARG A 492 8.16 25.89 -0.09
N ASN A 493 7.44 25.49 -1.12
CA ASN A 493 6.08 25.88 -1.46
C ASN A 493 5.00 25.11 -0.68
N LEU A 494 5.39 24.22 0.23
CA LEU A 494 4.50 23.32 0.94
C LEU A 494 4.52 23.58 2.46
N ARG A 495 3.34 23.77 3.04
CA ARG A 495 3.13 23.94 4.49
C ARG A 495 2.44 22.72 5.08
N LEU A 496 2.94 22.24 6.21
CA LEU A 496 2.48 21.03 6.89
C LEU A 496 1.48 21.38 8.01
N PHE A 497 0.45 20.53 8.17
CA PHE A 497 -0.54 20.66 9.24
C PHE A 497 -0.80 19.29 9.87
N ARG A 498 -0.32 19.05 11.08
CA ARG A 498 -0.36 17.72 11.72
C ARG A 498 -1.57 17.53 12.64
N GLN A 499 -2.10 16.32 12.68
CA GLN A 499 -3.03 15.90 13.73
C GLN A 499 -2.36 15.94 15.11
N GLU A 500 -3.11 16.37 16.12
CA GLU A 500 -2.74 16.21 17.54
C GLU A 500 -3.22 14.86 18.08
N LYS A 501 -4.37 14.40 17.57
CA LYS A 501 -4.96 13.10 17.87
C LYS A 501 -5.25 12.38 16.57
N TYR A 502 -4.90 11.10 16.52
CA TYR A 502 -5.15 10.26 15.35
C TYR A 502 -6.63 10.28 14.97
N ASP A 503 -6.89 10.38 13.67
CA ASP A 503 -8.23 10.45 13.05
C ASP A 503 -9.09 11.67 13.47
N ASP A 504 -8.51 12.67 14.14
CA ASP A 504 -9.17 13.95 14.40
C ASP A 504 -8.67 15.03 13.43
N TRP A 505 -9.33 15.12 12.27
CA TRP A 505 -8.97 16.09 11.22
C TRP A 505 -9.57 17.48 11.44
N ALA A 506 -10.56 17.66 12.33
CA ALA A 506 -11.25 18.96 12.45
C ALA A 506 -10.31 20.11 12.85
N PRO A 507 -9.43 19.97 13.87
CA PRO A 507 -8.47 21.03 14.21
C PRO A 507 -7.48 21.34 13.08
N VAL A 508 -7.10 20.34 12.29
CA VAL A 508 -6.20 20.49 11.14
C VAL A 508 -6.84 21.38 10.07
N PHE A 509 -8.10 21.10 9.72
CA PHE A 509 -8.84 21.88 8.72
C PHE A 509 -9.17 23.30 9.20
N GLU A 510 -9.40 23.50 10.49
CA GLU A 510 -9.58 24.85 11.04
C GLU A 510 -8.32 25.69 10.90
N ARG A 511 -7.13 25.13 11.24
CA ARG A 511 -5.86 25.85 11.06
C ARG A 511 -5.53 26.12 9.60
N MET A 512 -5.87 25.20 8.69
CA MET A 512 -5.72 25.43 7.25
C MET A 512 -6.64 26.55 6.77
N ALA A 513 -7.90 26.58 7.22
CA ALA A 513 -8.84 27.64 6.86
C ALA A 513 -8.37 29.02 7.34
N GLN A 514 -7.91 29.13 8.59
CA GLN A 514 -7.31 30.35 9.13
C GLN A 514 -6.11 30.82 8.30
N ALA A 515 -5.27 29.87 7.86
CA ALA A 515 -4.14 30.18 7.00
C ALA A 515 -4.56 30.68 5.60
N ILE A 516 -5.68 30.20 5.05
CA ILE A 516 -6.25 30.68 3.78
C ILE A 516 -6.85 32.07 3.95
N GLU A 517 -7.62 32.29 5.01
CA GLU A 517 -8.23 33.60 5.32
C GLU A 517 -7.18 34.70 5.53
N GLN A 518 -5.98 34.34 5.98
CA GLN A 518 -4.84 35.25 6.07
C GLN A 518 -4.23 35.61 4.70
N PHE A 519 -4.34 34.75 3.68
CA PHE A 519 -3.87 35.08 2.33
C PHE A 519 -4.74 36.12 1.64
N ASP A 520 -6.05 36.13 1.91
CA ASP A 520 -7.01 37.06 1.29
C ASP A 520 -6.86 38.50 1.83
N GLN A 521 -6.07 38.69 2.90
CA GLN A 521 -5.77 39.98 3.53
C GLN A 521 -4.45 40.61 3.07
N THR A 522 -3.66 39.92 2.24
CA THR A 522 -2.36 40.37 1.69
C THR A 522 -2.42 40.46 0.18
#